data_AF-A0A948VEH9-F1
#
_entry.id   AF-A0A948VEH9-F1
#
_cell.length_a   1.000
_cell.length_b   1.000
_cell.length_c   1.000
_cell.angle_alpha   90.00
_cell.angle_beta   90.00
_cell.angle_gamma   90.00
#
_symmetry.space_group_name_H-M   'P 1'
#
loop_
_entity.id
_entity.type
_entity.pdbx_description
1 polymer ?
#
loop_
_entity_poly.entity_id
_entity_poly.type
_entity_poly.pdbx_seq_one_letter_code
_entity_poly.pdbx_strand_id
1 'polypeptide(L)'
;MKGVNNGWDEVTKFVEDAKSKGGRNMLNKKILIGVVIAVVAVLIGASLFVVLQAPEKAPEETPAGDVYDVDLYFDDNPDLNTKTLSKTDTIVTFSITVNNTGEVTEDVEITIPQYPLGWSVTTTPSSITNLEAGGTRTVSLSVTPSVGTLTGEHSISITGTVKDRTESDTITAKVSISEVVTPEYGIDISCDNLTAIISPGKSHNYSLIIENTGSAKDTYNFSVEKVGSRAAEEWS
;
A
#
# COMPACT_ATOMS: atom_id res chain seq x y z
N MET A 1 -13.92 -6.31 -81.87
CA MET A 1 -12.80 -5.62 -81.19
C MET A 1 -13.38 -4.54 -80.28
N LYS A 2 -13.43 -4.80 -78.96
CA LYS A 2 -13.60 -3.79 -77.90
C LYS A 2 -12.58 -4.14 -76.82
N GLY A 3 -11.82 -3.14 -76.39
CA GLY A 3 -10.60 -3.28 -75.60
C GLY A 3 -10.83 -3.76 -74.17
N VAL A 4 -9.85 -4.52 -73.69
CA VAL A 4 -9.64 -4.86 -72.28
C VAL A 4 -8.23 -4.40 -71.98
N ASN A 5 -8.05 -3.20 -71.43
CA ASN A 5 -6.73 -2.72 -71.03
C ASN A 5 -6.80 -1.91 -69.73
N ASN A 6 -7.61 -2.36 -68.77
CA ASN A 6 -7.92 -1.57 -67.57
C ASN A 6 -7.39 -2.21 -66.26
N GLY A 7 -6.76 -3.39 -66.30
CA GLY A 7 -6.27 -4.06 -65.08
C GLY A 7 -4.88 -3.62 -64.62
N TRP A 8 -4.01 -3.20 -65.55
CA TRP A 8 -2.61 -2.85 -65.25
C TRP A 8 -2.47 -1.49 -64.57
N ASP A 9 -3.35 -0.54 -64.88
CA ASP A 9 -3.35 0.79 -64.29
C ASP A 9 -3.77 0.76 -62.80
N GLU A 10 -4.73 -0.11 -62.45
CA GLU A 10 -5.19 -0.28 -61.07
C GLU A 10 -4.11 -0.91 -60.17
N VAL A 11 -3.37 -1.89 -60.69
CA VAL A 11 -2.25 -2.52 -59.98
C VAL A 11 -1.11 -1.54 -59.75
N THR A 12 -0.79 -0.72 -60.75
CA THR A 12 0.29 0.27 -60.66
C THR A 12 -0.04 1.35 -59.65
N LYS A 13 -1.28 1.85 -59.66
CA LYS A 13 -1.79 2.83 -58.71
C LYS A 13 -1.80 2.30 -57.27
N PHE A 14 -2.13 1.02 -57.06
CA PHE A 14 -2.09 0.38 -55.75
C PHE A 14 -0.66 0.28 -55.19
N VAL A 15 0.30 -0.10 -56.05
CA VAL A 15 1.73 -0.19 -55.67
C VAL A 15 2.30 1.19 -55.33
N GLU A 16 1.90 2.24 -56.04
CA GLU A 16 2.33 3.61 -55.75
C GLU A 16 1.69 4.17 -54.48
N ASP A 17 0.42 3.90 -54.23
CA ASP A 17 -0.28 4.33 -53.00
C ASP A 17 0.32 3.66 -51.75
N ALA A 18 0.68 2.38 -51.86
CA ALA A 18 1.37 1.64 -50.80
C ALA A 18 2.80 2.16 -50.51
N LYS A 19 3.50 2.69 -51.53
CA LYS A 19 4.81 3.34 -51.35
C LYS A 19 4.68 4.73 -50.72
N SER A 20 3.63 5.49 -51.06
CA SER A 20 3.47 6.88 -50.58
C SER A 20 3.07 6.98 -49.10
N LYS A 21 2.34 5.99 -48.58
CA LYS A 21 1.82 5.97 -47.19
C LYS A 21 2.82 5.50 -46.13
N GLY A 22 4.13 5.64 -46.38
CA GLY A 22 5.15 5.48 -45.33
C GLY A 22 5.42 4.03 -44.90
N GLY A 23 5.66 3.15 -45.87
CA GLY A 23 6.07 1.77 -45.61
C GLY A 23 7.54 1.64 -45.22
N ARG A 24 7.84 1.70 -43.91
CA ARG A 24 9.04 1.04 -43.37
C ARG A 24 8.74 -0.08 -42.37
N ASN A 25 7.50 -0.26 -41.91
CA ASN A 25 7.18 -1.29 -40.90
C ASN A 25 5.91 -2.11 -41.12
N MET A 26 5.23 -2.02 -42.27
CA MET A 26 4.03 -2.81 -42.57
C MET A 26 4.21 -3.81 -43.72
N LEU A 27 5.42 -4.34 -43.90
CA LEU A 27 5.65 -5.50 -44.76
C LEU A 27 5.54 -6.78 -43.91
N ASN A 28 4.38 -7.00 -43.29
CA ASN A 28 4.09 -8.30 -42.71
C ASN A 28 4.18 -9.32 -43.86
N LYS A 29 5.11 -10.28 -43.71
CA LYS A 29 5.57 -11.30 -44.68
C LYS A 29 4.50 -11.92 -45.60
N LYS A 30 3.21 -11.85 -45.24
CA LYS A 30 2.08 -12.45 -45.95
C LYS A 30 1.71 -11.76 -47.27
N ILE A 31 1.82 -10.43 -47.38
CA ILE A 31 1.40 -9.69 -48.61
C ILE A 31 2.45 -9.81 -49.72
N LEU A 32 3.75 -9.76 -49.39
CA LEU A 32 4.82 -9.87 -50.38
C LEU A 32 4.89 -11.28 -51.00
N ILE A 33 4.59 -12.33 -50.23
CA ILE A 33 4.54 -13.72 -50.71
C ILE A 33 3.42 -13.90 -51.74
N GLY A 34 2.26 -13.28 -51.55
CA GLY A 34 1.13 -13.37 -52.49
C GLY A 34 1.43 -12.75 -53.85
N VAL A 35 2.16 -11.63 -53.88
CA VAL A 35 2.49 -10.91 -55.13
C VAL A 35 3.58 -11.62 -55.94
N VAL A 36 4.57 -12.22 -55.28
CA VAL A 36 5.67 -12.94 -55.98
C VAL A 36 5.18 -14.21 -56.69
N ILE A 37 4.23 -14.93 -56.12
CA ILE A 37 3.69 -16.18 -56.70
C ILE A 37 2.92 -15.91 -58.01
N ALA A 38 2.20 -14.80 -58.10
CA ALA A 38 1.46 -14.43 -59.31
C ALA A 38 2.38 -14.06 -60.49
N VAL A 39 3.55 -13.48 -60.22
CA VAL A 39 4.51 -13.07 -61.27
C VAL A 39 5.24 -14.28 -61.89
N VAL A 40 5.50 -15.34 -61.12
CA VAL A 40 6.22 -16.53 -61.61
C VAL A 40 5.34 -17.43 -62.49
N ALA A 41 4.02 -17.49 -62.23
CA ALA A 41 3.11 -18.38 -62.97
C ALA A 41 2.90 -18.00 -64.45
N VAL A 42 3.12 -16.73 -64.82
CA VAL A 42 2.88 -16.24 -66.20
C VAL A 42 4.00 -16.65 -67.17
N LEU A 43 5.19 -17.04 -66.70
CA LEU A 43 6.34 -17.32 -67.57
C LEU A 43 6.45 -18.78 -68.07
N ILE A 44 5.64 -19.72 -67.58
CA ILE A 44 5.85 -21.16 -67.83
C ILE A 44 4.72 -21.89 -68.57
N GLY A 45 3.66 -21.21 -69.03
CA GLY A 45 2.64 -21.82 -69.89
C GLY A 45 1.87 -23.01 -69.28
N ALA A 46 1.98 -23.23 -67.97
CA ALA A 46 1.17 -24.20 -67.23
C ALA A 46 -0.09 -23.48 -66.72
N SER A 47 -1.26 -24.00 -67.07
CA SER A 47 -2.53 -23.54 -66.46
C SER A 47 -2.53 -23.95 -65.00
N LEU A 48 -2.10 -23.04 -64.12
CA LEU A 48 -2.16 -23.22 -62.68
C LEU A 48 -3.55 -22.79 -62.22
N PHE A 49 -4.40 -23.75 -61.84
CA PHE A 49 -5.63 -23.45 -61.12
C PHE A 49 -5.27 -22.90 -59.73
N VAL A 50 -5.25 -21.58 -59.59
CA VAL A 50 -5.26 -20.94 -58.27
C VAL A 50 -6.69 -21.07 -57.74
N VAL A 51 -6.91 -22.03 -56.83
CA VAL A 51 -8.11 -22.01 -56.00
C VAL A 51 -7.96 -20.81 -55.07
N LEU A 52 -8.60 -19.70 -55.41
CA LEU A 52 -8.79 -18.57 -54.50
C LEU A 52 -9.65 -19.08 -53.34
N GLN A 53 -9.01 -19.59 -52.30
CA GLN A 53 -9.68 -19.78 -51.03
C GLN A 53 -10.14 -18.39 -50.58
N ALA A 54 -11.44 -18.26 -50.28
CA ALA A 54 -11.93 -17.10 -49.54
C ALA A 54 -11.00 -16.89 -48.35
N PRO A 55 -10.64 -15.64 -47.99
CA PRO A 55 -9.72 -15.41 -46.88
C PRO A 55 -10.26 -16.21 -45.69
N GLU A 56 -9.49 -17.22 -45.27
CA GLU A 56 -9.79 -17.98 -44.08
C GLU A 56 -10.03 -16.93 -43.00
N LYS A 57 -11.26 -16.88 -42.47
CA LYS A 57 -11.65 -15.89 -41.47
C LYS A 57 -10.53 -15.90 -40.44
N ALA A 58 -9.87 -14.75 -40.24
CA ALA A 58 -8.83 -14.64 -39.24
C ALA A 58 -9.38 -15.27 -37.96
N PRO A 59 -8.64 -16.15 -37.26
CA PRO A 59 -9.13 -16.72 -36.03
C PRO A 59 -9.66 -15.55 -35.21
N GLU A 60 -10.94 -15.60 -34.84
CA GLU A 60 -11.51 -14.58 -33.98
C GLU A 60 -10.59 -14.55 -32.77
N GLU A 61 -9.87 -13.44 -32.59
CA GLU A 61 -9.12 -13.22 -31.36
C GLU A 61 -10.18 -13.33 -30.26
N THR A 62 -10.12 -14.40 -29.46
CA THR A 62 -10.83 -14.43 -28.19
C THR A 62 -10.55 -13.09 -27.53
N PRO A 63 -11.58 -12.29 -27.16
CA PRO A 63 -11.33 -11.06 -26.44
C PRO A 63 -10.41 -11.42 -25.29
N ALA A 64 -9.24 -10.78 -25.21
CA ALA A 64 -8.41 -10.90 -24.02
C ALA A 64 -9.34 -10.56 -22.85
N GLY A 65 -9.52 -11.50 -21.92
CA GLY A 65 -10.35 -11.22 -20.75
C GLY A 65 -9.77 -10.01 -20.01
N ASP A 66 -10.63 -9.26 -19.33
CA ASP A 66 -10.21 -8.11 -18.52
C ASP A 66 -8.97 -8.47 -17.68
N VAL A 67 -7.90 -7.69 -17.83
CA VAL A 67 -6.67 -7.84 -17.04
C VAL A 67 -6.83 -7.03 -15.77
N TYR A 68 -6.66 -7.68 -14.63
CA TYR A 68 -6.65 -7.05 -13.30
C TYR A 68 -5.22 -7.08 -12.77
N ASP A 69 -4.76 -6.02 -12.12
CA ASP A 69 -3.45 -5.97 -11.48
C ASP A 69 -3.29 -4.72 -10.59
N VAL A 70 -2.52 -4.86 -9.51
CA VAL A 70 -2.27 -3.77 -8.56
C VAL A 70 -0.82 -3.78 -8.09
N ASP A 71 -0.17 -2.61 -8.13
CA ASP A 71 1.16 -2.38 -7.60
C ASP A 71 1.10 -1.43 -6.39
N LEU A 72 1.88 -1.74 -5.36
CA LEU A 72 2.10 -0.91 -4.18
C LEU A 72 3.56 -0.46 -4.12
N TYR A 73 3.80 0.81 -3.80
CA TYR A 73 5.17 1.30 -3.59
C TYR A 73 5.22 2.51 -2.66
N PHE A 74 6.38 2.70 -2.04
CA PHE A 74 6.74 3.97 -1.40
C PHE A 74 7.40 4.82 -2.50
N ASP A 75 6.77 5.92 -2.93
CA ASP A 75 7.20 6.78 -4.06
C ASP A 75 8.72 6.86 -4.24
N ASP A 76 9.27 6.50 -5.42
CA ASP A 76 10.64 6.60 -6.00
C ASP A 76 11.90 6.84 -5.12
N ASN A 77 11.81 6.65 -3.82
CA ASN A 77 12.88 6.84 -2.86
C ASN A 77 12.85 5.63 -1.90
N PRO A 78 13.79 4.69 -2.07
CA PRO A 78 13.85 3.49 -1.23
C PRO A 78 14.07 3.82 0.25
N ASP A 79 14.56 5.01 0.60
CA ASP A 79 14.67 5.46 2.00
C ASP A 79 13.30 5.74 2.65
N LEU A 80 12.23 5.89 1.86
CA LEU A 80 10.89 6.16 2.41
C LEU A 80 10.24 4.93 3.04
N ASN A 81 10.74 3.73 2.76
CA ASN A 81 10.23 2.52 3.41
C ASN A 81 10.76 2.35 4.84
N THR A 82 11.72 3.16 5.28
CA THR A 82 12.34 3.05 6.61
C THR A 82 12.26 4.37 7.36
N LYS A 83 11.78 4.33 8.62
CA LYS A 83 11.77 5.50 9.51
C LYS A 83 12.38 5.17 10.86
N THR A 84 13.22 6.08 11.36
CA THR A 84 13.88 5.95 12.66
C THR A 84 13.14 6.74 13.74
N LEU A 85 12.92 6.12 14.88
CA LEU A 85 12.35 6.72 16.08
C LEU A 85 13.37 6.71 17.21
N SER A 86 13.56 7.87 17.82
CA SER A 86 14.31 8.00 19.07
C SER A 86 13.47 7.68 20.31
N LYS A 87 12.14 7.60 20.19
CA LYS A 87 11.24 7.34 21.33
C LYS A 87 10.06 6.46 20.90
N THR A 88 9.74 5.43 21.67
CA THR A 88 8.47 4.66 21.55
C THR A 88 7.30 5.51 22.06
N ASP A 89 6.06 5.25 21.61
CA ASP A 89 4.86 6.12 21.81
C ASP A 89 4.75 7.34 20.87
N THR A 90 5.58 7.41 19.83
CA THR A 90 5.40 8.39 18.73
C THR A 90 4.74 7.71 17.53
N ILE A 91 3.74 8.35 16.95
CA ILE A 91 3.12 7.89 15.70
C ILE A 91 4.07 8.19 14.53
N VAL A 92 4.33 7.19 13.72
CA VAL A 92 5.07 7.29 12.46
C VAL A 92 4.12 7.06 11.30
N THR A 93 4.18 7.93 10.30
CA THR A 93 3.34 7.81 9.10
C THR A 93 4.17 7.45 7.87
N PHE A 94 3.68 6.56 7.03
CA PHE A 94 4.23 6.29 5.69
C PHE A 94 3.20 6.68 4.63
N SER A 95 3.68 7.08 3.46
CA SER A 95 2.87 7.33 2.27
C SER A 95 3.08 6.17 1.31
N ILE A 96 2.01 5.46 0.99
CA ILE A 96 2.02 4.31 0.08
C ILE A 96 1.21 4.72 -1.15
N THR A 97 1.78 4.57 -2.33
CA THR A 97 1.06 4.74 -3.58
C THR A 97 0.55 3.37 -4.03
N VAL A 98 -0.75 3.32 -4.30
CA VAL A 98 -1.45 2.18 -4.88
C VAL A 98 -1.73 2.53 -6.34
N ASN A 99 -1.31 1.67 -7.25
CA ASN A 99 -1.41 1.85 -8.69
C ASN A 99 -2.19 0.68 -9.29
N ASN A 100 -3.25 0.97 -10.03
CA ASN A 100 -3.94 -0.05 -10.83
C ASN A 100 -3.16 -0.24 -12.14
N THR A 101 -2.46 -1.36 -12.27
CA THR A 101 -1.69 -1.75 -13.47
C THR A 101 -2.49 -2.62 -14.43
N GLY A 102 -3.74 -2.96 -14.08
CA GLY A 102 -4.69 -3.64 -14.94
C GLY A 102 -5.24 -2.76 -16.08
N GLU A 103 -6.11 -3.36 -16.90
CA GLU A 103 -6.71 -2.72 -18.08
C GLU A 103 -8.12 -2.18 -17.81
N VAL A 104 -8.69 -2.45 -16.64
CA VAL A 104 -10.05 -2.05 -16.24
C VAL A 104 -10.05 -1.28 -14.92
N THR A 105 -11.19 -0.66 -14.58
CA THR A 105 -11.36 0.01 -13.28
C THR A 105 -11.51 -1.01 -12.15
N GLU A 106 -10.84 -0.75 -11.03
CA GLU A 106 -10.73 -1.69 -9.91
C GLU A 106 -11.13 -1.07 -8.56
N ASP A 107 -11.60 -1.92 -7.65
CA ASP A 107 -11.66 -1.64 -6.23
C ASP A 107 -10.51 -2.39 -5.55
N VAL A 108 -9.76 -1.73 -4.68
CA VAL A 108 -8.59 -2.31 -3.99
C VAL A 108 -8.81 -2.28 -2.48
N GLU A 109 -8.68 -3.43 -1.82
CA GLU A 109 -8.69 -3.56 -0.36
C GLU A 109 -7.26 -3.53 0.19
N ILE A 110 -7.02 -2.78 1.27
CA ILE A 110 -5.71 -2.67 1.90
C ILE A 110 -5.73 -3.38 3.25
N THR A 111 -4.85 -4.37 3.41
CA THR A 111 -4.71 -5.17 4.63
C THR A 111 -3.29 -5.11 5.19
N ILE A 112 -3.15 -5.40 6.48
CA ILE A 112 -1.86 -5.43 7.19
C ILE A 112 -1.68 -6.83 7.80
N PRO A 113 -1.21 -7.82 7.03
CA PRO A 113 -1.17 -9.22 7.47
C PRO A 113 -0.14 -9.50 8.57
N GLN A 114 0.89 -8.66 8.71
CA GLN A 114 1.98 -8.88 9.66
C GLN A 114 2.53 -7.57 10.23
N TYR A 115 2.64 -7.51 11.56
CA TYR A 115 3.28 -6.43 12.31
C TYR A 115 3.66 -6.93 13.71
N PRO A 116 4.56 -6.24 14.44
CA PRO A 116 4.96 -6.65 15.79
C PRO A 116 3.79 -6.63 16.79
N LEU A 117 3.76 -7.63 17.69
CA LEU A 117 2.69 -7.78 18.67
C LEU A 117 2.57 -6.53 19.58
N GLY A 118 1.34 -6.05 19.77
CA GLY A 118 1.03 -4.93 20.65
C GLY A 118 1.25 -3.54 20.01
N TRP A 119 1.78 -3.47 18.79
CA TRP A 119 1.83 -2.22 18.04
C TRP A 119 0.44 -1.84 17.53
N SER A 120 0.18 -0.53 17.42
CA SER A 120 -1.02 -0.01 16.74
C SER A 120 -0.67 0.34 15.31
N VAL A 121 -1.32 -0.30 14.34
CA VAL A 121 -1.04 -0.11 12.91
C VAL A 121 -2.37 0.06 12.17
N THR A 122 -2.51 1.13 11.39
CA THR A 122 -3.74 1.46 10.65
C THR A 122 -3.43 2.08 9.30
N THR A 123 -4.33 1.92 8.33
CA THR A 123 -4.26 2.59 7.03
C THR A 123 -5.44 3.56 6.85
N THR A 124 -5.21 4.63 6.09
CA THR A 124 -6.27 5.58 5.72
C THR A 124 -6.06 6.08 4.29
N PRO A 125 -6.97 5.77 3.35
CA PRO A 125 -8.11 4.85 3.52
C PRO A 125 -7.67 3.37 3.63
N SER A 126 -8.55 2.49 4.10
CA SER A 126 -8.34 1.03 4.11
C SER A 126 -8.85 0.33 2.84
N SER A 127 -9.55 1.06 1.98
CA SER A 127 -9.95 0.59 0.64
C SER A 127 -10.05 1.77 -0.32
N ILE A 128 -9.80 1.49 -1.59
CA ILE A 128 -9.93 2.44 -2.70
C ILE A 128 -11.03 1.89 -3.60
N THR A 129 -11.92 2.76 -4.05
CA THR A 129 -13.01 2.39 -4.97
C THR A 129 -12.88 3.15 -6.28
N ASN A 130 -13.27 2.52 -7.38
CA ASN A 130 -13.23 3.09 -8.73
C ASN A 130 -11.85 3.64 -9.11
N LEU A 131 -10.79 2.87 -8.89
CA LEU A 131 -9.45 3.19 -9.36
C LEU A 131 -9.36 2.88 -10.85
N GLU A 132 -9.36 3.92 -11.69
CA GLU A 132 -9.24 3.78 -13.14
C GLU A 132 -7.96 3.03 -13.55
N ALA A 133 -7.96 2.38 -14.71
CA ALA A 133 -6.78 1.72 -15.28
C ALA A 133 -5.61 2.71 -15.44
N GLY A 134 -4.43 2.35 -14.94
CA GLY A 134 -3.26 3.24 -14.85
C GLY A 134 -3.38 4.37 -13.82
N GLY A 135 -4.47 4.39 -13.05
CA GLY A 135 -4.73 5.38 -12.02
C GLY A 135 -4.02 5.04 -10.70
N THR A 136 -3.64 6.08 -9.96
CA THR A 136 -3.00 5.95 -8.66
C THR A 136 -3.80 6.62 -7.53
N ARG A 137 -3.63 6.11 -6.31
CA ARG A 137 -4.12 6.73 -5.07
C ARG A 137 -3.11 6.55 -3.94
N THR A 138 -3.05 7.53 -3.06
CA THR A 138 -2.19 7.49 -1.88
C THR A 138 -2.96 6.95 -0.67
N VAL A 139 -2.33 6.03 0.06
CA VAL A 139 -2.76 5.48 1.34
C VAL A 139 -1.75 5.88 2.41
N SER A 140 -2.24 6.43 3.53
CA SER A 140 -1.39 6.73 4.69
C SER A 140 -1.38 5.54 5.66
N LEU A 141 -0.21 5.02 5.98
CA LEU A 141 0.00 4.01 7.01
C LEU A 141 0.46 4.70 8.30
N SER A 142 -0.30 4.58 9.38
CA SER A 142 0.05 5.09 10.72
C SER A 142 0.48 3.94 11.63
N VAL A 143 1.65 4.08 12.23
CA VAL A 143 2.32 3.05 13.05
C VAL A 143 2.72 3.64 14.39
N THR A 144 2.29 3.01 15.48
CA THR A 144 2.68 3.35 16.86
C THR A 144 3.31 2.13 17.51
N PRO A 145 4.64 2.11 17.72
CA PRO A 145 5.30 1.06 18.48
C PRO A 145 4.81 1.00 19.92
N SER A 146 4.70 -0.22 20.47
CA SER A 146 4.35 -0.39 21.88
C SER A 146 5.46 0.13 22.80
N VAL A 147 5.08 0.63 23.97
CA VAL A 147 6.02 1.05 25.02
C VAL A 147 6.89 -0.15 25.43
N GLY A 148 8.18 0.11 25.64
CA GLY A 148 9.15 -0.94 25.97
C GLY A 148 9.58 -1.82 24.79
N THR A 149 9.20 -1.51 23.55
CA THR A 149 9.75 -2.21 22.37
C THR A 149 11.27 -2.07 22.34
N LEU A 150 11.95 -3.20 22.08
CA LEU A 150 13.41 -3.26 21.98
C LEU A 150 13.93 -2.47 20.77
N THR A 151 15.15 -1.95 20.89
CA THR A 151 15.88 -1.32 19.80
C THR A 151 16.09 -2.28 18.64
N GLY A 152 16.13 -1.74 17.42
CA GLY A 152 16.32 -2.50 16.19
C GLY A 152 15.28 -2.17 15.14
N GLU A 153 15.40 -2.85 14.00
CA GLU A 153 14.48 -2.73 12.88
C GLU A 153 13.30 -3.69 13.05
N HIS A 154 12.09 -3.18 12.85
CA HIS A 154 10.85 -3.94 12.90
C HIS A 154 10.06 -3.74 11.61
N SER A 155 9.59 -4.85 11.03
CA SER A 155 8.90 -4.84 9.74
C SER A 155 7.38 -4.91 9.88
N ILE A 156 6.68 -4.18 9.02
CA ILE A 156 5.23 -4.19 8.84
C ILE A 156 4.95 -4.54 7.39
N SER A 157 4.17 -5.59 7.14
CA SER A 157 3.74 -6.00 5.81
C SER A 157 2.39 -5.36 5.49
N ILE A 158 2.25 -4.81 4.29
CA ILE A 158 1.03 -4.18 3.77
C ILE A 158 0.70 -4.82 2.43
N THR A 159 -0.54 -5.27 2.27
CA THR A 159 -1.00 -5.93 1.04
C THR A 159 -2.18 -5.15 0.47
N GLY A 160 -2.12 -4.82 -0.81
CA GLY A 160 -3.27 -4.37 -1.59
C GLY A 160 -3.81 -5.51 -2.42
N THR A 161 -5.11 -5.77 -2.36
CA THR A 161 -5.77 -6.87 -3.09
C THR A 161 -6.91 -6.32 -3.92
N VAL A 162 -6.97 -6.69 -5.20
CA VAL A 162 -8.11 -6.37 -6.06
C VAL A 162 -9.35 -7.09 -5.50
N LYS A 163 -10.43 -6.34 -5.26
CA LYS A 163 -11.63 -6.83 -4.60
C LYS A 163 -12.28 -7.97 -5.38
N ASP A 164 -12.71 -9.02 -4.66
CA ASP A 164 -13.32 -10.24 -5.22
C ASP A 164 -12.42 -11.00 -6.21
N ARG A 165 -11.10 -10.76 -6.15
CA ARG A 165 -10.07 -11.31 -7.02
C ARG A 165 -8.87 -11.81 -6.20
N THR A 166 -7.83 -12.31 -6.88
CA THR A 166 -6.61 -12.87 -6.24
C THR A 166 -5.36 -12.04 -6.46
N GLU A 167 -5.43 -11.10 -7.39
CA GLU A 167 -4.37 -10.17 -7.77
C GLU A 167 -4.09 -9.24 -6.60
N SER A 168 -2.82 -9.19 -6.22
CA SER A 168 -2.37 -8.44 -5.06
C SER A 168 -0.89 -8.16 -5.11
N ASP A 169 -0.48 -7.05 -4.50
CA ASP A 169 0.92 -6.75 -4.24
C ASP A 169 1.16 -6.49 -2.74
N THR A 170 2.36 -6.82 -2.27
CA THR A 170 2.75 -6.71 -0.87
C THR A 170 4.09 -6.00 -0.72
N ILE A 171 4.08 -4.92 0.06
CA ILE A 171 5.26 -4.14 0.42
C ILE A 171 5.56 -4.23 1.91
N THR A 172 6.78 -3.86 2.28
CA THR A 172 7.24 -3.84 3.68
C THR A 172 7.69 -2.44 4.10
N ALA A 173 7.07 -1.91 5.15
CA ALA A 173 7.56 -0.76 5.89
C ALA A 173 8.46 -1.21 7.05
N LYS A 174 9.48 -0.42 7.36
CA LYS A 174 10.46 -0.68 8.41
C LYS A 174 10.48 0.48 9.40
N VAL A 175 10.36 0.16 10.68
CA VAL A 175 10.50 1.12 11.78
C VAL A 175 11.72 0.74 12.59
N SER A 176 12.71 1.63 12.63
CA SER A 176 13.94 1.45 13.39
C SER A 176 13.87 2.20 14.71
N ILE A 177 13.99 1.48 15.83
CA ILE A 177 13.96 2.05 17.17
C ILE A 177 15.41 2.19 17.66
N SER A 178 15.86 3.42 17.90
CA SER A 178 17.24 3.69 18.31
C SER A 178 17.43 3.71 19.84
N GLU A 179 16.36 3.86 20.62
CA GLU A 179 16.41 3.91 22.07
C GLU A 179 15.17 3.21 22.65
N VAL A 180 15.38 2.38 23.67
CA VAL A 180 14.27 1.76 24.42
C VAL A 180 13.82 2.75 25.47
N VAL A 181 12.57 3.19 25.38
CA VAL A 181 11.93 3.92 26.50
C VAL A 181 11.50 2.89 27.53
N THR A 182 12.26 2.78 28.61
CA THR A 182 11.80 2.09 29.81
C THR A 182 10.85 3.02 30.56
N PRO A 183 9.60 2.62 30.85
CA PRO A 183 8.75 3.43 31.70
C PRO A 183 9.40 3.58 33.07
N GLU A 184 9.54 4.82 33.53
CA GLU A 184 9.99 5.14 34.87
C GLU A 184 8.76 5.31 35.75
N TYR A 185 8.72 4.61 36.87
CA TYR A 185 7.62 4.69 37.84
C TYR A 185 8.09 5.47 39.06
N GLY A 186 7.28 6.43 39.48
CA GLY A 186 7.60 7.32 40.60
C GLY A 186 6.34 7.88 41.22
N ILE A 187 6.40 8.14 42.52
CA ILE A 187 5.35 8.82 43.28
C ILE A 187 6.00 9.80 44.23
N ASP A 188 5.45 11.00 44.31
CA ASP A 188 5.72 11.92 45.41
C ASP A 188 4.43 12.24 46.17
N ILE A 189 4.57 12.39 47.48
CA ILE A 189 3.47 12.69 48.40
C ILE A 189 3.89 13.85 49.29
N SER A 190 3.17 14.96 49.18
CA SER A 190 3.39 16.14 50.02
C SER A 190 2.12 16.56 50.75
N CYS A 191 2.31 17.27 51.86
CA CYS A 191 1.23 17.82 52.69
C CYS A 191 1.72 19.13 53.33
N ASP A 192 0.97 20.21 53.17
CA ASP A 192 1.40 21.54 53.63
C ASP A 192 1.46 21.65 55.16
N ASN A 193 0.64 20.90 55.89
CA ASN A 193 0.64 20.93 57.35
C ASN A 193 0.38 19.54 57.94
N LEU A 194 1.42 18.95 58.53
CA LEU A 194 1.38 17.62 59.15
C LEU A 194 0.93 17.63 60.62
N THR A 195 0.56 18.79 61.15
CA THR A 195 0.18 18.92 62.57
C THR A 195 -1.14 19.66 62.74
N ALA A 196 -2.00 19.11 63.58
CA ALA A 196 -3.24 19.74 63.99
C ALA A 196 -3.50 19.49 65.48
N ILE A 197 -3.97 20.52 66.18
CA ILE A 197 -4.50 20.38 67.53
C ILE A 197 -5.98 20.07 67.40
N ILE A 198 -6.39 18.88 67.82
CA ILE A 198 -7.76 18.38 67.66
C ILE A 198 -8.34 18.10 69.04
N SER A 199 -9.50 18.69 69.34
CA SER A 199 -10.22 18.41 70.59
C SER A 199 -10.84 17.00 70.58
N PRO A 200 -11.04 16.36 71.75
CA PRO A 200 -11.69 15.06 71.83
C PRO A 200 -13.04 15.03 71.10
N GLY A 201 -13.25 14.00 70.28
CA GLY A 201 -14.47 13.82 69.49
C GLY A 201 -14.60 14.73 68.26
N LYS A 202 -13.56 15.52 67.93
CA LYS A 202 -13.50 16.32 66.69
C LYS A 202 -12.60 15.64 65.65
N SER A 203 -12.83 15.95 64.38
CA SER A 203 -12.03 15.50 63.24
C SER A 203 -11.21 16.64 62.64
N HIS A 204 -10.16 16.28 61.93
CA HIS A 204 -9.36 17.20 61.12
C HIS A 204 -9.08 16.56 59.77
N ASN A 205 -9.09 17.37 58.71
CA ASN A 205 -8.82 16.92 57.36
C ASN A 205 -7.41 17.34 56.96
N TYR A 206 -6.60 16.39 56.51
CA TYR A 206 -5.32 16.67 55.86
C TYR A 206 -5.52 16.65 54.35
N SER A 207 -4.97 17.65 53.66
CA SER A 207 -4.89 17.67 52.20
C SER A 207 -3.54 17.12 51.78
N LEU A 208 -3.56 15.97 51.09
CA LEU A 208 -2.38 15.36 50.49
C LEU A 208 -2.34 15.74 49.00
N ILE A 209 -1.17 16.13 48.53
CA ILE A 209 -0.87 16.28 47.11
C ILE A 209 -0.12 15.03 46.68
N ILE A 210 -0.68 14.33 45.70
CA ILE A 210 -0.08 13.13 45.11
C ILE A 210 0.37 13.51 43.70
N GLU A 211 1.65 13.33 43.42
CA GLU A 211 2.22 13.56 42.11
C GLU A 211 2.76 12.24 41.54
N ASN A 212 2.30 11.88 40.34
CA ASN A 212 2.96 10.85 39.55
C ASN A 212 4.22 11.48 38.94
N THR A 213 5.38 11.14 39.48
CA THR A 213 6.68 11.62 38.99
C THR A 213 7.28 10.71 37.92
N GLY A 214 6.61 9.60 37.61
CA GLY A 214 6.98 8.66 36.55
C GLY A 214 6.58 9.10 35.15
N SER A 215 7.14 8.44 34.14
CA SER A 215 6.87 8.69 32.72
C SER A 215 5.70 7.89 32.15
N ALA A 216 5.09 7.02 32.95
CA ALA A 216 3.95 6.18 32.57
C ALA A 216 2.74 6.40 33.49
N LYS A 217 1.54 6.03 33.00
CA LYS A 217 0.35 5.94 33.85
C LYS A 217 0.55 4.84 34.90
N ASP A 218 0.15 5.13 36.13
CA ASP A 218 0.31 4.22 37.27
C ASP A 218 -0.98 4.15 38.11
N THR A 219 -1.06 3.18 39.02
CA THR A 219 -2.16 2.98 39.96
C THR A 219 -1.62 2.92 41.39
N TYR A 220 -2.02 3.89 42.21
CA TYR A 220 -1.56 3.98 43.59
C TYR A 220 -2.64 3.52 44.58
N ASN A 221 -2.24 2.68 45.52
CA ASN A 221 -3.09 2.24 46.64
C ASN A 221 -2.62 2.92 47.93
N PHE A 222 -3.55 3.53 48.67
CA PHE A 222 -3.26 4.23 49.93
C PHE A 222 -3.82 3.45 51.12
N SER A 223 -3.06 3.42 52.21
CA SER A 223 -3.51 2.91 53.51
C SER A 223 -3.09 3.87 54.62
N VAL A 224 -3.87 3.88 55.71
CA VAL A 224 -3.58 4.67 56.90
C VAL A 224 -3.35 3.72 58.06
N GLU A 225 -2.21 3.85 58.73
CA GLU A 225 -1.89 3.09 59.94
C GLU A 225 -1.83 4.02 61.15
N LYS A 226 -2.44 3.60 62.25
CA LYS A 226 -2.37 4.32 63.53
C LYS A 226 -1.04 3.98 64.22
N VAL A 227 -0.10 4.92 64.22
CA VAL A 227 1.07 4.83 65.10
C VAL A 227 0.65 5.26 66.51
N GLY A 228 0.94 4.43 67.52
CA GLY A 228 0.32 4.47 68.85
C GLY A 228 0.29 5.83 69.55
N SER A 229 -0.77 6.06 70.33
CA SER A 229 -0.91 7.23 71.20
C SER A 229 -0.16 7.01 72.53
N ARG A 230 0.78 7.90 72.88
CA ARG A 230 1.20 8.04 74.29
C ARG A 230 0.06 8.72 75.02
N ALA A 231 -0.74 7.96 75.76
CA ALA A 231 -1.67 8.55 76.72
C ALA A 231 -0.83 9.31 77.75
N ALA A 232 -1.13 10.60 77.94
CA ALA A 232 -0.66 11.30 79.14
C ALA A 232 -1.46 10.74 80.31
N GLU A 233 -0.88 9.76 81.00
CA GLU A 233 -1.34 9.36 82.32
C GLU A 233 -0.97 10.48 83.30
N GLU A 234 -1.76 11.56 83.44
CA GLU A 234 -1.66 12.39 84.65
C GLU A 234 -2.99 12.89 85.25
N TRP A 235 -3.36 12.21 86.35
CA TRP A 235 -3.86 12.66 87.66
C TRP A 235 -5.36 13.05 87.82
N SER A 236 -6.05 12.21 88.60
CA SER A 236 -7.03 12.61 89.60
C SER A 236 -7.02 11.63 90.76
#